data_AF-A0A8D8MN98-F1
#
_entry.id   AF-A0A8D8MN98-F1
#
_cell.length_a   1.000
_cell.length_b   1.000
_cell.length_c   1.000
_cell.angle_alpha   90.00
_cell.angle_beta   90.00
_cell.angle_gamma   90.00
#
_symmetry.space_group_name_H-M   'P 1'
#
loop_
_entity.id
_entity.type
_entity.pdbx_description
1 polymer ?
#
loop_
_entity_poly.entity_id
_entity_poly.type
_entity_poly.pdbx_seq_one_letter_code
_entity_poly.pdbx_strand_id
1 'polypeptide(L)'
;CQHRGCSKCKSSEIRSFRAIYVLNPVPNMDETFSLSLKEVKQDLVLGIKECNKRGLVQSAKWLSELNHGLSDVAVKTGVGKSFENLFAGVGAEEYDDYVLAKSYFDVREYDRCAHFTRNCASPVPKFLHMYASYMSKEKKRLDNMSDNSIVNGNSHVKDFSDLLTTLRTEHGQRKLDGYCLYLYGVILKKLDLNQMAVQIFVEAINAEPTMWGSWLELAPLVTDKAMLQNLKLPNHWMKQIFIGYTYI
;
A
#
# COMPACT_ATOMS: atom_id res chain seq x y z
N CYS A 1 -3.40 19.31 -13.87
CA CYS A 1 -4.81 18.97 -14.15
C CYS A 1 -4.93 17.52 -14.58
N GLN A 2 -5.30 16.60 -13.68
CA GLN A 2 -6.00 15.33 -13.99
C GLN A 2 -6.28 14.52 -12.70
N HIS A 3 -6.96 15.10 -11.73
CA HIS A 3 -7.60 14.35 -10.65
C HIS A 3 -8.97 14.98 -10.37
N ARG A 4 -9.96 14.58 -11.15
CA ARG A 4 -11.37 14.66 -10.76
C ARG A 4 -11.92 13.25 -10.77
N GLY A 5 -11.69 12.53 -9.68
CA GLY A 5 -12.36 11.26 -9.41
C GLY A 5 -13.84 11.54 -9.16
N CYS A 6 -14.66 11.30 -10.18
CA CYS A 6 -16.11 11.41 -10.11
C CYS A 6 -16.65 10.42 -9.07
N SER A 7 -17.44 10.91 -8.12
CA SER A 7 -18.12 10.12 -7.09
C SER A 7 -19.03 9.01 -7.66
N LYS A 8 -19.40 9.09 -8.94
CA LYS A 8 -20.16 8.05 -9.65
C LYS A 8 -19.32 6.79 -9.98
N CYS A 9 -18.01 6.91 -10.27
CA CYS A 9 -17.12 5.77 -10.56
C CYS A 9 -16.81 4.90 -9.33
N LYS A 10 -16.89 5.46 -8.13
CA LYS A 10 -16.56 4.74 -6.89
C LYS A 10 -17.69 3.85 -6.39
N SER A 11 -18.94 4.25 -6.62
CA SER A 11 -20.11 3.41 -6.30
C SER A 11 -20.25 2.21 -7.27
N SER A 12 -19.71 2.33 -8.49
CA SER A 12 -19.70 1.24 -9.46
C SER A 12 -18.69 0.15 -9.10
N GLU A 13 -17.54 0.46 -8.49
CA GLU A 13 -16.55 -0.57 -8.10
C GLU A 13 -17.06 -1.47 -6.96
N ILE A 14 -17.75 -0.90 -5.95
CA ILE A 14 -18.29 -1.65 -4.80
C ILE A 14 -19.49 -2.52 -5.22
N ARG A 15 -20.37 -1.98 -6.08
CA ARG A 15 -21.48 -2.76 -6.67
C ARG A 15 -20.95 -3.79 -7.68
N SER A 16 -19.88 -3.47 -8.42
CA SER A 16 -19.17 -4.42 -9.29
C SER A 16 -18.55 -5.54 -8.49
N PHE A 17 -18.02 -5.34 -7.28
CA PHE A 17 -17.49 -6.46 -6.50
C PHE A 17 -18.59 -7.49 -6.22
N ARG A 18 -19.75 -7.08 -5.68
CA ARG A 18 -20.91 -7.99 -5.54
C ARG A 18 -21.42 -8.53 -6.89
N ALA A 19 -21.40 -7.75 -7.98
CA ALA A 19 -21.90 -8.17 -9.29
C ALA A 19 -20.94 -9.11 -10.05
N ILE A 20 -19.62 -8.98 -9.87
CA ILE A 20 -18.59 -9.88 -10.43
C ILE A 20 -18.82 -11.30 -9.88
N TYR A 21 -19.20 -11.44 -8.60
CA TYR A 21 -19.52 -12.75 -8.02
C TYR A 21 -20.87 -13.34 -8.46
N VAL A 22 -21.81 -12.52 -8.94
CA VAL A 22 -23.16 -13.00 -9.31
C VAL A 22 -23.29 -13.27 -10.81
N LEU A 23 -22.48 -12.66 -11.69
CA LEU A 23 -22.80 -12.65 -13.13
C LEU A 23 -21.74 -13.07 -14.13
N ASN A 24 -20.47 -13.36 -13.78
CA ASN A 24 -19.50 -13.79 -14.80
C ASN A 24 -18.49 -14.83 -14.30
N PRO A 25 -18.64 -16.12 -14.64
CA PRO A 25 -17.49 -17.00 -14.67
C PRO A 25 -16.52 -16.46 -15.73
N VAL A 26 -15.33 -16.03 -15.33
CA VAL A 26 -14.24 -15.71 -16.27
C VAL A 26 -13.90 -17.03 -16.98
N PRO A 27 -14.06 -17.12 -18.32
CA PRO A 27 -13.81 -18.37 -19.01
C PRO A 27 -12.30 -18.63 -19.05
N ASN A 28 -11.88 -19.82 -18.60
CA ASN A 28 -10.51 -20.35 -18.46
C ASN A 28 -9.72 -20.03 -17.17
N MET A 29 -10.31 -20.26 -15.99
CA MET A 29 -9.53 -20.71 -14.82
C MET A 29 -10.19 -21.96 -14.22
N ASP A 30 -9.55 -23.12 -14.38
CA ASP A 30 -9.96 -24.43 -13.85
C ASP A 30 -9.81 -24.56 -12.31
N GLU A 31 -9.77 -23.44 -11.58
CA GLU A 31 -9.88 -23.45 -10.13
C GLU A 31 -11.20 -22.79 -9.74
N THR A 32 -12.13 -23.58 -9.21
CA THR A 32 -13.31 -23.05 -8.51
C THR A 32 -12.82 -22.27 -7.29
N PHE A 33 -12.58 -20.97 -7.47
CA PHE A 33 -12.17 -20.07 -6.41
C PHE A 33 -13.32 -19.93 -5.40
N SER A 34 -13.26 -20.68 -4.29
CA SER A 34 -14.24 -20.57 -3.22
C SER A 34 -13.88 -19.42 -2.30
N LEU A 35 -14.70 -18.36 -2.29
CA LEU A 35 -14.46 -17.17 -1.47
C LEU A 35 -15.34 -17.13 -0.22
N SER A 36 -14.73 -17.13 0.96
CA SER A 36 -15.44 -16.89 2.22
C SER A 36 -15.55 -15.39 2.51
N LEU A 37 -16.77 -14.85 2.50
CA LEU A 37 -16.99 -13.43 2.86
C LEU A 37 -16.57 -13.10 4.29
N LYS A 38 -16.50 -14.10 5.18
CA LYS A 38 -15.99 -13.93 6.56
C LYS A 38 -14.48 -13.72 6.56
N GLU A 39 -13.73 -14.49 5.77
CA GLU A 39 -12.27 -14.34 5.62
C GLU A 39 -11.93 -13.00 4.98
N VAL A 40 -12.63 -12.64 3.90
CA VAL A 40 -12.49 -11.31 3.28
C VAL A 40 -12.69 -10.20 4.30
N LYS A 41 -13.74 -10.28 5.12
CA LYS A 41 -14.01 -9.26 6.13
C LYS A 41 -12.96 -9.25 7.25
N GLN A 42 -12.36 -10.39 7.61
CA GLN A 42 -11.24 -10.44 8.55
C GLN A 42 -10.00 -9.76 7.97
N ASP A 43 -9.63 -10.08 6.72
CA ASP A 43 -8.51 -9.46 6.01
C ASP A 43 -8.68 -7.95 5.90
N LEU A 44 -9.88 -7.49 5.54
CA LEU A 44 -10.18 -6.06 5.46
C LEU A 44 -9.99 -5.35 6.81
N VAL A 45 -10.49 -5.93 7.91
CA VAL A 45 -10.34 -5.35 9.25
C VAL A 45 -8.87 -5.30 9.66
N LEU A 46 -8.08 -6.32 9.34
CA LEU A 46 -6.63 -6.34 9.60
C LEU A 46 -5.91 -5.29 8.75
N GLY A 47 -6.11 -5.29 7.43
CA GLY A 47 -5.49 -4.33 6.51
C GLY A 47 -5.82 -2.88 6.85
N ILE A 48 -7.06 -2.56 7.27
CA ILE A 48 -7.43 -1.21 7.73
C ILE A 48 -6.55 -0.80 8.92
N LYS A 49 -6.38 -1.68 9.92
CA LYS A 49 -5.53 -1.40 11.09
C LYS A 49 -4.08 -1.20 10.68
N GLU A 50 -3.55 -2.10 9.85
CA GLU A 50 -2.17 -2.04 9.41
C GLU A 50 -1.85 -0.79 8.58
N CYS A 51 -2.75 -0.39 7.68
CA CYS A 51 -2.61 0.83 6.90
C CYS A 51 -2.73 2.08 7.77
N ASN A 52 -3.66 2.12 8.73
CA ASN A 52 -3.85 3.28 9.61
C ASN A 52 -2.63 3.56 10.48
N LYS A 53 -2.06 2.54 11.13
CA LYS A 53 -0.88 2.73 11.97
C LYS A 53 0.38 3.12 11.18
N ARG A 54 0.39 2.84 9.87
CA ARG A 54 1.46 3.20 8.92
C ARG A 54 1.20 4.51 8.15
N GLY A 55 0.06 5.17 8.32
CA GLY A 55 -0.26 6.41 7.62
C GLY A 55 -0.63 6.24 6.14
N LEU A 56 -0.96 5.01 5.70
CA LEU A 56 -1.38 4.69 4.33
C LEU A 56 -2.88 5.01 4.13
N VAL A 57 -3.22 6.29 4.20
CA VAL A 57 -4.62 6.75 4.31
C VAL A 57 -5.50 6.40 3.11
N GLN A 58 -4.94 6.36 1.89
CA GLN A 58 -5.73 6.02 0.70
C GLN A 58 -6.08 4.54 0.66
N SER A 59 -5.13 3.66 1.02
CA SER A 59 -5.37 2.23 1.15
C SER A 59 -6.36 1.94 2.27
N ALA A 60 -6.18 2.56 3.44
CA ALA A 60 -7.11 2.42 4.56
C ALA A 60 -8.55 2.83 4.20
N LYS A 61 -8.70 3.95 3.46
CA LYS A 61 -9.99 4.41 2.96
C LYS A 61 -10.64 3.39 2.02
N TRP A 62 -9.91 2.91 1.03
CA TRP A 62 -10.43 1.92 0.07
C TRP A 62 -10.84 0.62 0.76
N LEU A 63 -10.02 0.11 1.68
CA LEU A 63 -10.37 -1.08 2.46
C LEU A 63 -11.60 -0.85 3.35
N SER A 64 -11.74 0.35 3.92
CA SER A 64 -12.89 0.72 4.74
C SER A 64 -14.19 0.80 3.93
N GLU A 65 -14.12 1.35 2.71
CA GLU A 65 -15.23 1.38 1.76
C GLU A 65 -15.68 -0.05 1.40
N LEU A 66 -14.74 -0.95 1.09
CA LEU A 66 -15.03 -2.35 0.78
C LEU A 66 -15.58 -3.12 2.00
N ASN A 67 -15.01 -2.90 3.20
CA ASN A 67 -15.49 -3.48 4.45
C ASN A 67 -16.93 -3.05 4.78
N HIS A 68 -17.28 -1.79 4.53
CA HIS A 68 -18.64 -1.30 4.72
C HIS A 68 -19.64 -1.97 3.76
N GLY A 69 -19.20 -2.32 2.55
CA GLY A 69 -19.99 -3.13 1.60
C GLY A 69 -20.31 -4.55 2.09
N LEU A 70 -19.64 -5.03 3.14
CA LEU A 70 -19.90 -6.31 3.82
C LEU A 70 -20.52 -6.11 5.21
N SER A 71 -21.22 -5.00 5.45
CA SER A 71 -21.77 -4.64 6.78
C SER A 71 -22.69 -5.70 7.39
N ASP A 72 -23.39 -6.48 6.56
CA ASP A 72 -24.25 -7.62 6.90
C ASP A 72 -23.48 -8.87 7.36
N VAL A 73 -22.19 -8.98 7.03
CA VAL A 73 -21.37 -10.13 7.41
C VAL A 73 -20.89 -9.96 8.87
N ALA A 74 -21.37 -10.80 9.78
CA ALA A 74 -20.89 -10.79 11.16
C ALA A 74 -19.51 -11.45 11.27
N VAL A 75 -18.52 -10.70 11.76
CA VAL A 75 -17.20 -11.22 12.16
C VAL A 75 -17.01 -10.87 13.63
N LYS A 76 -16.59 -11.85 14.44
CA LYS A 76 -16.12 -11.58 15.80
C LYS A 76 -14.82 -10.80 15.68
N THR A 77 -14.89 -9.47 15.70
CA THR A 77 -13.74 -8.66 16.05
C THR A 77 -13.30 -9.13 17.44
N GLY A 78 -12.07 -9.59 17.61
CA GLY A 78 -11.62 -10.18 18.87
C GLY A 78 -11.75 -9.20 20.04
N VAL A 79 -12.91 -9.21 20.71
CA VAL A 79 -13.18 -8.48 21.96
C VAL A 79 -12.45 -9.26 23.04
N GLY A 80 -11.22 -8.82 23.37
CA GLY A 80 -10.41 -9.46 24.42
C GLY A 80 -8.90 -9.25 24.34
N LYS A 81 -8.36 -8.67 23.26
CA LYS A 81 -6.91 -8.37 23.10
C LYS A 81 -6.68 -6.89 22.74
N SER A 82 -7.24 -6.00 23.54
CA SER A 82 -7.58 -4.61 23.18
C SER A 82 -6.40 -3.65 22.99
N PHE A 83 -5.23 -3.91 23.58
CA PHE A 83 -4.06 -3.03 23.46
C PHE A 83 -2.93 -3.62 22.61
N GLU A 84 -2.51 -4.86 22.88
CA GLU A 84 -1.41 -5.53 22.17
C GLU A 84 -1.64 -5.66 20.65
N ASN A 85 -2.89 -5.87 20.22
CA ASN A 85 -3.19 -6.02 18.79
C ASN A 85 -3.26 -4.69 18.03
N LEU A 86 -3.44 -3.56 18.70
CA LEU A 86 -3.61 -2.27 18.02
C LEU A 86 -2.27 -1.73 17.50
N PHE A 87 -1.19 -2.04 18.22
CA PHE A 87 0.17 -1.59 17.92
C PHE A 87 1.15 -2.75 17.68
N ALA A 88 0.65 -3.93 17.30
CA ALA A 88 1.49 -5.04 16.87
C ALA A 88 2.52 -4.55 15.83
N GLY A 89 3.79 -4.91 15.98
CA GLY A 89 4.87 -4.42 15.12
C GLY A 89 5.44 -3.03 15.50
N VAL A 90 5.06 -2.49 16.66
CA VAL A 90 5.75 -1.40 17.37
C VAL A 90 6.42 -2.02 18.61
N GLY A 91 7.73 -1.85 18.77
CA GLY A 91 8.47 -2.30 19.96
C GLY A 91 8.03 -1.53 21.20
N ALA A 92 8.07 -2.16 22.38
CA ALA A 92 7.62 -1.53 23.62
C ALA A 92 8.46 -0.28 23.95
N GLU A 93 9.75 -0.35 23.68
CA GLU A 93 10.74 0.73 23.83
C GLU A 93 10.64 1.82 22.77
N GLU A 94 9.95 1.55 21.66
CA GLU A 94 9.78 2.49 20.54
C GLU A 94 8.39 3.15 20.55
N TYR A 95 7.53 2.78 21.50
CA TYR A 95 6.13 3.19 21.52
C TYR A 95 5.97 4.71 21.66
N ASP A 96 6.70 5.32 22.59
CA ASP A 96 6.61 6.76 22.85
C ASP A 96 7.07 7.58 21.62
N ASP A 97 8.19 7.20 21.02
CA ASP A 97 8.70 7.79 19.78
C ASP A 97 7.72 7.61 18.63
N TYR A 98 7.14 6.41 18.50
CA TYR A 98 6.14 6.11 17.46
C TYR A 98 4.89 6.97 17.62
N VAL A 99 4.32 7.07 18.82
CA VAL A 99 3.07 7.84 19.05
C VAL A 99 3.30 9.31 18.72
N LEU A 100 4.41 9.89 19.18
CA LEU A 100 4.77 11.27 18.88
C LEU A 100 5.01 11.45 17.37
N ALA A 101 5.80 10.59 16.74
CA ALA A 101 6.08 10.66 15.31
C ALA A 101 4.81 10.52 14.46
N LYS A 102 3.90 9.60 14.83
CA LYS A 102 2.63 9.39 14.14
C LYS A 102 1.73 10.62 14.24
N SER A 103 1.71 11.30 15.38
CA SER A 103 0.99 12.57 15.52
C SER A 103 1.51 13.64 14.56
N TYR A 104 2.84 13.77 14.41
CA TYR A 104 3.45 14.66 13.42
C TYR A 104 3.14 14.26 11.99
N PHE A 105 3.13 12.95 11.70
CA PHE A 105 2.76 12.45 10.38
C PHE A 105 1.33 12.87 10.00
N ASP A 106 0.38 12.75 10.93
CA ASP A 106 -1.04 13.02 10.71
C ASP A 106 -1.31 14.51 10.41
N VAL A 107 -0.52 15.42 10.99
CA VAL A 107 -0.56 16.86 10.68
C VAL A 107 0.38 17.26 9.53
N ARG A 108 0.92 16.29 8.78
CA ARG A 108 1.79 16.49 7.60
C ARG A 108 3.12 17.18 7.90
N GLU A 109 3.65 16.96 9.09
CA GLU A 109 4.96 17.43 9.56
C GLU A 109 6.01 16.32 9.42
N TYR A 110 6.23 15.91 8.17
CA TYR A 110 6.95 14.68 7.85
C TYR A 110 8.42 14.66 8.30
N ASP A 111 9.12 15.79 8.27
CA ASP A 111 10.52 15.87 8.76
C ASP A 111 10.59 15.59 10.26
N ARG A 112 9.63 16.08 11.05
CA ARG A 112 9.56 15.79 12.49
C ARG A 112 9.22 14.33 12.74
N CYS A 113 8.26 13.76 12.01
CA CYS A 113 7.97 12.33 12.08
C CYS A 113 9.25 11.49 11.81
N ALA A 114 9.92 11.76 10.69
CA ALA A 114 11.14 11.04 10.31
C ALA A 114 12.26 11.19 11.35
N HIS A 115 12.37 12.35 12.00
CA HIS A 115 13.33 12.57 13.08
C HIS A 115 13.08 11.62 14.25
N PHE A 116 11.86 11.54 14.79
CA PHE A 116 11.57 10.72 15.96
C PHE A 116 11.66 9.21 15.67
N THR A 117 11.39 8.78 14.45
CA THR A 117 11.47 7.36 14.07
C THR A 117 12.84 6.91 13.53
N ARG A 118 13.87 7.78 13.51
CA ARG A 118 15.17 7.52 12.83
C ARG A 118 15.96 6.32 13.36
N ASN A 119 15.74 5.97 14.63
CA ASN A 119 16.44 4.87 15.30
C ASN A 119 15.54 3.65 15.50
N CYS A 120 14.28 3.70 15.06
CA CYS A 120 13.35 2.61 15.26
C CYS A 120 13.63 1.47 14.28
N ALA A 121 13.64 0.24 14.80
CA ALA A 121 13.86 -1.00 14.08
C ALA A 121 12.58 -1.82 13.90
N SER A 122 11.54 -1.65 14.75
CA SER A 122 10.32 -2.43 14.59
C SER A 122 9.59 -2.12 13.28
N PRO A 123 8.84 -3.08 12.71
CA PRO A 123 8.29 -2.97 11.36
C PRO A 123 7.49 -1.68 11.10
N VAL A 124 6.62 -1.28 12.03
CA VAL A 124 5.73 -0.14 11.87
C VAL A 124 6.49 1.20 11.91
N PRO A 125 7.24 1.54 12.97
CA PRO A 125 7.96 2.82 13.01
C PRO A 125 9.10 2.90 11.99
N LYS A 126 9.74 1.76 11.63
CA LYS A 126 10.71 1.72 10.53
C LYS A 126 10.05 2.10 9.20
N PHE A 127 8.92 1.48 8.86
CA PHE A 127 8.17 1.86 7.66
C PHE A 127 7.79 3.36 7.72
N LEU A 128 7.26 3.81 8.87
CA LEU A 128 6.83 5.19 9.05
C LEU A 128 7.99 6.18 8.85
N HIS A 129 9.20 5.85 9.31
CA HIS A 129 10.42 6.63 9.06
C HIS A 129 10.70 6.80 7.57
N MET A 130 10.75 5.68 6.85
CA MET A 130 11.04 5.67 5.41
C MET A 130 9.95 6.41 4.63
N TYR A 131 8.69 6.19 4.99
CA TYR A 131 7.55 6.81 4.34
C TYR A 131 7.45 8.31 4.63
N ALA A 132 7.69 8.75 5.87
CA ALA A 132 7.76 10.17 6.21
C ALA A 132 8.91 10.87 5.46
N SER A 133 10.06 10.23 5.36
CA SER A 133 11.20 10.75 4.57
C SER A 133 10.84 10.92 3.10
N TYR A 134 10.11 9.96 2.52
CA TYR A 134 9.56 10.07 1.17
C TYR A 134 8.53 11.21 1.05
N MET A 135 7.57 11.29 1.97
CA MET A 135 6.48 12.28 1.94
C MET A 135 7.00 13.71 2.16
N SER A 136 8.05 13.89 2.94
CA SER A 136 8.76 15.18 3.09
C SER A 136 9.29 15.68 1.75
N LYS A 137 9.95 14.80 1.00
CA LYS A 137 10.51 15.12 -0.32
C LYS A 137 9.42 15.42 -1.34
N GLU A 138 8.35 14.63 -1.36
CA GLU A 138 7.19 14.91 -2.22
C GLU A 138 6.51 16.24 -1.86
N LYS A 139 6.39 16.57 -0.57
CA LYS A 139 5.84 17.86 -0.12
C LYS A 139 6.71 19.03 -0.60
N LYS A 140 8.02 19.00 -0.33
CA LYS A 140 8.97 20.02 -0.78
C LYS A 140 8.95 20.19 -2.30
N ARG A 141 8.86 19.10 -3.05
CA ARG A 141 8.75 19.14 -4.51
C ARG A 141 7.47 19.85 -4.97
N LEU A 142 6.33 19.57 -4.34
CA LEU A 142 5.06 20.23 -4.67
C LEU A 142 5.08 21.72 -4.30
N ASP A 143 5.65 22.07 -3.16
CA ASP A 143 5.76 23.45 -2.69
C ASP A 143 6.72 24.28 -3.58
N ASN A 144 7.82 23.67 -4.03
CA ASN A 144 8.77 24.32 -4.95
C ASN A 144 8.25 24.41 -6.40
N MET A 145 7.23 23.62 -6.77
CA MET A 145 6.65 23.66 -8.12
C MET A 145 5.86 24.96 -8.39
N SER A 146 5.45 25.67 -7.34
CA SER A 146 4.81 26.99 -7.44
C SER A 146 5.79 28.14 -7.71
N ASP A 147 7.08 27.98 -7.41
CA ASP A 147 8.11 29.01 -7.59
C ASP A 147 9.00 28.68 -8.81
N ASN A 148 8.58 29.14 -9.99
CA ASN A 148 9.34 29.21 -11.25
C ASN A 148 9.84 27.92 -11.95
N SER A 149 9.58 27.92 -13.26
CA SER A 149 9.91 26.96 -14.31
C SER A 149 11.40 26.60 -14.46
N ILE A 150 11.71 25.31 -14.47
CA ILE A 150 12.40 24.53 -15.54
C ILE A 150 12.50 23.09 -14.99
N VAL A 151 11.74 22.18 -15.59
CA VAL A 151 11.61 20.79 -15.17
C VAL A 151 12.89 20.04 -15.56
N ASN A 152 13.81 19.87 -14.60
CA ASN A 152 14.91 18.92 -14.75
C ASN A 152 14.45 17.55 -14.21
N GLY A 153 14.11 16.63 -15.11
CA GLY A 153 13.78 15.23 -14.77
C GLY A 153 14.88 14.51 -13.97
N ASN A 154 16.10 15.03 -13.96
CA ASN A 154 17.23 14.50 -13.17
C ASN A 154 17.20 14.89 -11.67
N SER A 155 16.24 15.69 -11.17
CA SER A 155 16.20 16.03 -9.74
C SER A 155 15.77 14.83 -8.86
N HIS A 156 14.90 13.95 -9.38
CA HIS A 156 14.31 12.86 -8.59
C HIS A 156 15.34 11.90 -8.02
N VAL A 157 16.38 11.55 -8.79
CA VAL A 157 17.42 10.63 -8.33
C VAL A 157 18.19 11.22 -7.14
N LYS A 158 18.49 12.52 -7.18
CA LYS A 158 19.19 13.21 -6.08
C LYS A 158 18.32 13.30 -4.83
N ASP A 159 17.02 13.57 -5.00
CA ASP A 159 16.11 13.69 -3.86
C ASP A 159 15.97 12.37 -3.10
N PHE A 160 15.97 11.24 -3.80
CA PHE A 160 15.75 9.90 -3.21
C PHE A 160 17.02 9.07 -2.99
N SER A 161 18.22 9.56 -3.29
CA SER A 161 19.47 8.75 -3.26
C SER A 161 19.68 8.00 -1.95
N ASP A 162 19.53 8.69 -0.82
CA ASP A 162 19.85 8.12 0.50
C ASP A 162 18.79 7.09 0.92
N LEU A 163 17.53 7.40 0.63
CA LEU A 163 16.41 6.49 0.89
C LEU A 163 16.49 5.24 0.01
N LEU A 164 16.82 5.42 -1.27
CA LEU A 164 17.01 4.32 -2.22
C LEU A 164 18.19 3.43 -1.82
N THR A 165 19.28 4.04 -1.33
CA THR A 165 20.44 3.30 -0.83
C THR A 165 20.05 2.43 0.36
N THR A 166 19.35 3.01 1.33
CA THR A 166 18.84 2.30 2.52
C THR A 166 17.93 1.14 2.13
N LEU A 167 16.94 1.38 1.26
CA LEU A 167 16.01 0.35 0.80
C LEU A 167 16.70 -0.77 0.03
N ARG A 168 17.65 -0.45 -0.86
CA ARG A 168 18.45 -1.44 -1.58
C ARG A 168 19.27 -2.31 -0.63
N THR A 169 19.95 -1.70 0.35
CA THR A 169 20.76 -2.41 1.33
C THR A 169 19.89 -3.34 2.20
N GLU A 170 18.78 -2.84 2.74
CA GLU A 170 17.89 -3.66 3.56
C GLU A 170 17.16 -4.75 2.77
N HIS A 171 16.83 -4.50 1.49
CA HIS A 171 16.28 -5.53 0.59
C HIS A 171 17.28 -6.66 0.37
N GLY A 172 18.55 -6.34 0.06
CA GLY A 172 19.62 -7.33 -0.07
C GLY A 172 19.86 -8.14 1.21
N GLN A 173 19.54 -7.57 2.38
CA GLN A 173 19.60 -8.24 3.68
C GLN A 173 18.29 -8.95 4.08
N ARG A 174 17.25 -8.93 3.23
CA ARG A 174 15.91 -9.48 3.51
C ARG A 174 15.26 -8.91 4.78
N LYS A 175 15.46 -7.61 5.05
CA LYS A 175 14.94 -6.91 6.22
C LYS A 175 13.67 -6.10 5.97
N LEU A 176 13.26 -5.95 4.72
CA LEU A 176 12.06 -5.19 4.36
C LEU A 176 10.80 -6.04 4.55
N ASP A 177 9.81 -5.48 5.26
CA ASP A 177 8.45 -6.04 5.29
C ASP A 177 7.68 -5.69 4.01
N GLY A 178 6.46 -6.22 3.85
CA GLY A 178 5.62 -5.96 2.67
C GLY A 178 5.34 -4.47 2.42
N TYR A 179 5.30 -3.65 3.48
CA TYR A 179 5.04 -2.21 3.38
C TYR A 179 6.30 -1.45 2.93
N CYS A 180 7.47 -1.82 3.45
CA CYS A 180 8.74 -1.26 2.98
C CYS A 180 9.02 -1.67 1.52
N LEU A 181 8.70 -2.92 1.14
CA LEU A 181 8.77 -3.36 -0.26
C LEU A 181 7.84 -2.53 -1.16
N TYR A 182 6.61 -2.26 -0.71
CA TYR A 182 5.69 -1.35 -1.42
C TYR A 182 6.34 0.02 -1.68
N LEU A 183 6.89 0.67 -0.64
CA LEU A 183 7.54 1.97 -0.79
C LEU A 183 8.76 1.90 -1.72
N TYR A 184 9.53 0.81 -1.65
CA TYR A 184 10.65 0.59 -2.54
C TYR A 184 10.20 0.51 -4.00
N GLY A 185 9.14 -0.25 -4.30
CA GLY A 185 8.52 -0.30 -5.61
C GLY A 185 8.04 1.07 -6.10
N VAL A 186 7.40 1.85 -5.23
CA VAL A 186 6.93 3.22 -5.55
C VAL A 186 8.09 4.12 -5.98
N ILE A 187 9.22 4.07 -5.27
CA ILE A 187 10.40 4.86 -5.61
C ILE A 187 11.02 4.37 -6.92
N LEU A 188 11.18 3.06 -7.11
CA LEU A 188 11.70 2.49 -8.36
C LEU A 188 10.86 2.90 -9.56
N LYS A 189 9.53 2.82 -9.45
CA LYS A 189 8.59 3.26 -10.48
C LYS A 189 8.72 4.75 -10.79
N LYS A 190 8.84 5.59 -9.75
CA LYS A 190 9.05 7.04 -9.92
C LYS A 190 10.37 7.39 -10.61
N LEU A 191 11.37 6.49 -10.54
CA LEU A 191 12.65 6.61 -11.23
C LEU A 191 12.67 5.90 -12.59
N ASP A 192 11.50 5.52 -13.12
CA ASP A 192 11.32 4.80 -14.38
C ASP A 192 12.04 3.43 -14.45
N LEU A 193 12.42 2.86 -13.29
CA LEU A 193 13.01 1.52 -13.18
C LEU A 193 11.91 0.45 -13.15
N ASN A 194 11.05 0.46 -14.17
CA ASN A 194 9.77 -0.27 -14.18
C ASN A 194 9.93 -1.78 -14.04
N GLN A 195 10.94 -2.39 -14.67
CA GLN A 195 11.17 -3.83 -14.56
C GLN A 195 11.51 -4.26 -13.12
N MET A 196 12.33 -3.46 -12.42
CA MET A 196 12.63 -3.69 -11.01
C MET A 196 11.41 -3.41 -10.14
N ALA A 197 10.66 -2.34 -10.43
CA ALA A 197 9.45 -1.99 -9.70
C ALA A 197 8.42 -3.13 -9.74
N VAL A 198 8.21 -3.76 -10.91
CA VAL A 198 7.35 -4.95 -11.05
C VAL A 198 7.78 -6.07 -10.13
N GLN A 199 9.08 -6.42 -10.11
CA GLN A 199 9.61 -7.49 -9.26
C GLN A 199 9.34 -7.19 -7.78
N ILE A 200 9.67 -5.97 -7.34
CA ILE A 200 9.49 -5.55 -5.95
C ILE A 200 8.02 -5.46 -5.56
N PHE A 201 7.12 -5.02 -6.44
CA PHE A 201 5.69 -5.03 -6.16
C PHE A 201 5.13 -6.45 -6.06
N VAL A 202 5.61 -7.40 -6.88
CA VAL A 202 5.23 -8.82 -6.74
C VAL A 202 5.69 -9.35 -5.38
N GLU A 203 6.91 -9.04 -4.94
CA GLU A 203 7.39 -9.39 -3.59
C GLU A 203 6.52 -8.76 -2.49
N ALA A 204 6.21 -7.46 -2.60
CA ALA A 204 5.37 -6.73 -1.66
C ALA A 204 3.97 -7.36 -1.53
N ILE A 205 3.37 -7.72 -2.67
CA ILE A 205 2.04 -8.34 -2.74
C ILE A 205 2.05 -9.74 -2.12
N ASN A 206 3.10 -10.53 -2.33
CA ASN A 206 3.19 -11.85 -1.70
C ASN A 206 3.41 -11.73 -0.18
N ALA A 207 4.14 -10.72 0.28
CA ALA A 207 4.36 -10.46 1.69
C ALA A 207 3.12 -9.89 2.41
N GLU A 208 2.38 -9.00 1.74
CA GLU A 208 1.18 -8.37 2.28
C GLU A 208 0.08 -8.24 1.19
N PRO A 209 -0.70 -9.31 0.97
CA PRO A 209 -1.75 -9.31 -0.04
C PRO A 209 -2.85 -8.29 0.22
N THR A 210 -3.07 -7.88 1.47
CA THR A 210 -4.13 -6.93 1.84
C THR A 210 -3.79 -5.47 1.54
N MET A 211 -2.55 -5.18 1.16
CA MET A 211 -2.14 -3.81 0.83
C MET A 211 -2.51 -3.46 -0.62
N TRP A 212 -3.74 -2.93 -0.79
CA TRP A 212 -4.27 -2.58 -2.12
C TRP A 212 -3.34 -1.69 -2.96
N GLY A 213 -2.64 -0.75 -2.34
CA GLY A 213 -1.76 0.16 -3.10
C GLY A 213 -0.64 -0.55 -3.86
N SER A 214 -0.18 -1.73 -3.45
CA SER A 214 0.85 -2.48 -4.19
C SER A 214 0.29 -3.02 -5.50
N TRP A 215 -0.94 -3.53 -5.46
CA TRP A 215 -1.68 -3.96 -6.64
C TRP A 215 -1.97 -2.78 -7.58
N LEU A 216 -2.40 -1.64 -7.01
CA LEU A 216 -2.72 -0.44 -7.75
C LEU A 216 -1.50 0.15 -8.47
N GLU A 217 -0.33 0.13 -7.82
CA GLU A 217 0.90 0.63 -8.41
C GLU A 217 1.47 -0.32 -9.47
N LEU A 218 1.28 -1.63 -9.31
CA LEU A 218 1.67 -2.67 -10.27
C LEU A 218 0.80 -2.64 -11.54
N ALA A 219 -0.50 -2.39 -11.42
CA ALA A 219 -1.44 -2.44 -12.53
C ALA A 219 -0.99 -1.68 -13.80
N PRO A 220 -0.60 -0.38 -13.73
CA PRO A 220 -0.16 0.36 -14.92
C PRO A 220 1.21 -0.09 -15.46
N LEU A 221 1.94 -0.96 -14.76
CA LEU A 221 3.21 -1.53 -15.24
C LEU A 221 2.99 -2.84 -16.02
N VAL A 222 1.78 -3.40 -15.99
CA VAL A 222 1.42 -4.60 -16.76
C VAL A 222 1.06 -4.15 -18.17
N THR A 223 1.90 -4.50 -19.14
CA THR A 223 1.75 -4.02 -20.53
C THR A 223 0.82 -4.87 -21.38
N ASP A 224 0.68 -6.15 -21.04
CA ASP A 224 -0.08 -7.11 -21.82
C ASP A 224 -0.53 -8.31 -20.99
N LYS A 225 -1.40 -9.12 -21.60
CA LYS A 225 -1.98 -10.31 -20.99
C LYS A 225 -0.93 -11.39 -20.68
N ALA A 226 0.12 -11.52 -21.49
CA ALA A 226 1.15 -12.53 -21.28
C ALA A 226 1.99 -12.19 -20.04
N MET A 227 2.34 -10.92 -19.87
CA MET A 227 2.98 -10.42 -18.66
C MET A 227 2.13 -10.72 -17.43
N LEU A 228 0.83 -10.37 -17.46
CA LEU A 228 -0.10 -10.61 -16.35
C LEU A 228 -0.14 -12.10 -15.93
N GLN A 229 -0.19 -13.01 -16.91
CA GLN A 229 -0.22 -14.46 -16.67
C GLN A 229 1.10 -14.98 -16.06
N ASN A 230 2.22 -14.32 -16.34
CA ASN A 230 3.53 -14.71 -15.83
C ASN A 230 3.86 -14.14 -14.45
N LEU A 231 3.06 -13.22 -13.92
CA LEU A 231 3.26 -12.68 -12.57
C LEU A 231 2.96 -13.75 -11.51
N LYS A 232 3.95 -14.00 -10.63
CA LYS A 232 3.83 -14.93 -9.49
C LYS A 232 3.08 -14.28 -8.33
N LEU A 233 1.78 -14.08 -8.51
CA LEU A 233 0.89 -13.44 -7.53
C LEU A 233 0.22 -14.48 -6.62
N PRO A 234 -0.01 -14.16 -5.33
CA PRO A 234 -0.58 -15.09 -4.36
C PRO A 234 -2.00 -15.49 -4.74
N ASN A 235 -2.43 -16.70 -4.35
CA ASN A 235 -3.81 -17.11 -4.42
C ASN A 235 -4.62 -16.41 -3.31
N HIS A 236 -5.03 -15.17 -3.60
CA HIS A 236 -5.72 -14.29 -2.66
C HIS A 236 -6.87 -13.57 -3.39
N TRP A 237 -7.96 -13.25 -2.69
CA TRP A 237 -9.15 -12.63 -3.30
C TRP A 237 -8.87 -11.28 -3.96
N MET A 238 -7.91 -10.52 -3.45
CA MET A 238 -7.48 -9.26 -4.08
C MET A 238 -6.89 -9.46 -5.48
N LYS A 239 -6.35 -10.64 -5.81
CA LYS A 239 -5.88 -10.95 -7.16
C LYS A 239 -7.02 -10.84 -8.17
N GLN A 240 -8.23 -11.23 -7.82
CA GLN A 240 -9.40 -11.13 -8.70
C GLN A 240 -9.79 -9.67 -8.96
N ILE A 241 -9.73 -8.82 -7.94
CA ILE A 241 -9.94 -7.37 -8.09
C ILE A 241 -8.87 -6.77 -8.98
N PHE A 242 -7.61 -7.12 -8.74
CA PHE A 242 -6.48 -6.66 -9.53
C PHE A 242 -6.63 -7.03 -11.00
N ILE A 243 -6.93 -8.30 -11.29
CA ILE A 243 -7.16 -8.78 -12.66
C ILE A 243 -8.28 -7.97 -13.32
N GLY A 244 -9.42 -7.80 -12.64
CA GLY A 244 -10.53 -7.00 -13.14
C GLY A 244 -10.15 -5.54 -13.40
N TYR A 245 -9.36 -4.93 -12.51
CA TYR A 245 -8.86 -3.56 -12.64
C TYR A 245 -7.87 -3.41 -13.80
N THR A 246 -7.00 -4.40 -14.05
CA THR A 246 -6.02 -4.35 -15.16
C THR A 246 -6.62 -4.57 -16.54
N TYR A 247 -7.82 -5.14 -16.63
CA TYR A 247 -8.50 -5.40 -17.92
C TYR A 247 -9.44 -4.28 -18.37
N ILE A 248 -9.58 -3.20 -17.58
CA ILE A 248 -10.38 -2.01 -17.91
C ILE A 248 -9.46 -0.91 -18.43
#